data_AF-A0A6P2CB28-F1
#
_entry.id   AF-A0A6P2CB28-F1
#
_cell.length_a   1.000
_cell.length_b   1.000
_cell.length_c   1.000
_cell.angle_alpha   90.00
_cell.angle_beta   90.00
_cell.angle_gamma   90.00
#
_symmetry.space_group_name_H-M   'P 1'
#
loop_
_entity.id
_entity.type
_entity.pdbx_description
1 polymer ?
#
loop_
_entity_poly.entity_id
_entity_poly.type
_entity_poly.pdbx_seq_one_letter_code
_entity_poly.pdbx_strand_id
1 'polypeptide(L)'
;MAQGVRGVGGGILGLRQLLSDRETKEAIQADLLASGRTLADLGTWALSWWDLKCLLRHRPQGSALDRHLQPQTWQWTLLEHLLAGIYDTLQGANWQRGGDKNAPRPTPLPRPGVGDDDAKPADEKPSSSASIPLDDIHDVMAARRAQRGVRAVVAHAPPDPPSPPAAPRRRLAHSEVRAIRTALAAGASHEDLATFHRVPAASIRRIADGATYRHVI
;
A
#
# COMPACT_ATOMS: atom_id res chain seq x y z
N MET A 1 11.30 -22.33 21.37
CA MET A 1 10.35 -22.92 20.41
C MET A 1 10.19 -21.93 19.27
N ALA A 2 10.76 -22.21 18.10
CA ALA A 2 10.78 -21.30 16.96
C ALA A 2 9.45 -21.38 16.21
N GLN A 3 8.69 -20.29 16.21
CA GLN A 3 7.45 -20.15 15.46
C GLN A 3 7.81 -19.92 14.00
N GLY A 4 7.55 -20.91 13.15
CA GLY A 4 7.86 -20.83 11.72
C GLY A 4 7.05 -19.73 11.05
N VAL A 5 7.75 -18.72 10.54
CA VAL A 5 7.17 -17.68 9.68
C VAL A 5 6.68 -18.38 8.40
N ARG A 6 5.38 -18.68 8.32
CA ARG A 6 4.75 -19.15 7.08
C ARG A 6 4.78 -17.99 6.11
N GLY A 7 5.71 -18.04 5.15
CA GLY A 7 5.67 -17.15 4.00
C GLY A 7 4.32 -17.29 3.31
N VAL A 8 3.64 -16.17 3.06
CA VAL A 8 2.44 -16.12 2.23
C VAL A 8 2.86 -16.57 0.83
N GLY A 9 2.63 -17.83 0.50
CA GLY A 9 3.00 -18.37 -0.80
C GLY A 9 2.26 -17.61 -1.89
N GLY A 10 2.97 -16.84 -2.71
CA GLY A 10 2.36 -16.13 -3.84
C GLY A 10 1.85 -17.11 -4.90
N GLY A 11 0.74 -16.76 -5.58
CA GLY A 11 0.22 -17.50 -6.72
C GLY A 11 -0.49 -18.81 -6.36
N ILE A 12 -0.12 -19.92 -7.02
CA ILE A 12 -0.80 -21.21 -6.90
C ILE A 12 -0.69 -21.80 -5.48
N LEU A 13 0.42 -21.56 -4.79
CA LEU A 13 0.60 -22.01 -3.40
C LEU A 13 -0.38 -21.32 -2.44
N GLY A 14 -0.64 -20.02 -2.64
CA GLY A 14 -1.64 -19.27 -1.87
C GLY A 14 -3.06 -19.78 -2.13
N LEU A 15 -3.38 -20.14 -3.38
CA LEU A 15 -4.67 -20.79 -3.71
C LEU A 15 -4.83 -22.14 -3.02
N ARG A 16 -3.77 -22.96 -2.99
CA ARG A 16 -3.80 -24.24 -2.27
C ARG A 16 -3.99 -24.05 -0.78
N GLN A 17 -3.41 -23.00 -0.21
CA GLN A 17 -3.60 -22.66 1.20
C GLN A 17 -5.03 -22.21 1.49
N LEU A 18 -5.64 -21.39 0.63
CA LEU A 18 -7.06 -21.03 0.73
C LEU A 18 -7.98 -22.25 0.69
N LEU A 19 -7.69 -23.22 -0.18
CA LEU A 19 -8.47 -24.46 -0.30
C LEU A 19 -8.23 -25.47 0.84
N SER A 20 -7.23 -25.23 1.70
CA SER A 20 -6.94 -26.11 2.84
C SER A 20 -7.88 -25.88 4.01
N ASP A 21 -8.42 -24.67 4.14
CA ASP A 21 -9.46 -24.37 5.11
C ASP A 21 -10.82 -24.80 4.55
N ARG A 22 -11.61 -25.49 5.39
CA ARG A 22 -12.88 -26.10 4.97
C ARG A 22 -13.93 -25.04 4.71
N GLU A 23 -14.07 -24.06 5.59
CA GLU A 23 -15.09 -23.02 5.46
C GLU A 23 -14.81 -22.13 4.24
N THR A 24 -13.55 -21.73 4.06
CA THR A 24 -13.10 -21.03 2.86
C THR A 24 -13.39 -21.83 1.58
N LYS A 25 -13.11 -23.14 1.59
CA LYS A 25 -13.37 -24.02 0.46
C LYS A 25 -14.87 -24.13 0.14
N GLU A 26 -15.73 -24.23 1.14
CA GLU A 26 -17.19 -24.25 0.97
C GLU A 26 -17.70 -22.93 0.36
N ALA A 27 -17.16 -21.79 0.81
CA ALA A 27 -17.50 -20.48 0.25
C ALA A 27 -17.07 -20.36 -1.23
N ILE A 28 -15.87 -20.83 -1.58
CA ILE A 28 -15.39 -20.88 -2.98
C ILE A 28 -16.29 -21.79 -3.83
N GLN A 29 -16.68 -22.96 -3.30
CA GLN A 29 -17.59 -23.87 -3.99
C GLN A 29 -18.94 -23.20 -4.26
N ALA A 30 -19.50 -22.48 -3.30
CA ALA A 30 -20.77 -21.77 -3.47
C ALA A 30 -20.70 -20.72 -4.59
N ASP A 31 -19.61 -19.95 -4.66
CA ASP A 31 -19.38 -18.98 -5.73
C ASP A 31 -19.22 -19.65 -7.11
N LEU A 32 -18.52 -20.78 -7.17
CA LEU A 32 -18.38 -21.55 -8.40
C LEU A 32 -19.73 -22.12 -8.86
N LEU A 33 -20.54 -22.66 -7.95
CA LEU A 33 -21.86 -23.18 -8.27
C LEU A 33 -22.79 -22.08 -8.82
N ALA A 34 -22.70 -20.86 -8.29
CA ALA A 34 -23.43 -19.72 -8.83
C ALA A 34 -23.03 -19.38 -10.29
N SER A 35 -21.79 -19.69 -10.67
CA SER A 35 -21.30 -19.56 -12.05
C SER A 35 -21.50 -20.81 -12.92
N GLY A 36 -22.15 -21.86 -12.40
CA GLY A 36 -22.35 -23.13 -13.09
C GLY A 36 -21.10 -24.02 -13.18
N ARG A 37 -20.13 -23.84 -12.27
CA ARG A 37 -18.87 -24.60 -12.20
C ARG A 37 -18.72 -25.29 -10.86
N THR A 38 -17.78 -26.22 -10.74
CA THR A 38 -17.50 -26.93 -9.48
C THR A 38 -15.99 -27.09 -9.24
N LEU A 39 -15.56 -27.13 -7.97
CA LEU A 39 -14.16 -27.45 -7.63
C LEU A 39 -13.75 -28.85 -8.07
N ALA A 40 -14.70 -29.76 -8.30
CA ALA A 40 -14.40 -31.10 -8.81
C ALA A 40 -13.76 -31.07 -10.20
N ASP A 41 -14.03 -30.03 -10.99
CA ASP A 41 -13.48 -29.85 -12.34
C ASP A 41 -12.13 -29.13 -12.33
N LEU A 42 -11.60 -28.77 -11.15
CA LEU A 42 -10.37 -27.98 -11.05
C LEU A 42 -9.17 -28.75 -11.61
N GLY A 43 -8.47 -28.13 -12.55
CA GLY A 43 -7.34 -28.73 -13.27
C GLY A 43 -7.75 -29.44 -14.56
N THR A 44 -9.04 -29.48 -14.89
CA THR A 44 -9.54 -29.89 -16.21
C THR A 44 -9.63 -28.68 -17.16
N TRP A 45 -10.01 -28.92 -18.41
CA TRP A 45 -10.31 -27.85 -19.36
C TRP A 45 -11.57 -27.05 -18.99
N ALA A 46 -12.46 -27.62 -18.16
CA ALA A 46 -13.68 -26.94 -17.71
C ALA A 46 -13.41 -25.92 -16.59
N LEU A 47 -12.34 -26.10 -15.80
CA LEU A 47 -11.92 -25.14 -14.78
C LEU A 47 -10.40 -25.21 -14.59
N SER A 48 -9.66 -24.33 -15.27
CA SER A 48 -8.21 -24.26 -15.08
C SER A 48 -7.83 -23.53 -13.79
N TRP A 49 -6.61 -23.74 -13.30
CA TRP A 49 -6.05 -22.97 -12.18
C TRP A 49 -6.01 -21.46 -12.45
N TRP A 50 -5.85 -21.08 -13.72
CA TRP A 50 -5.90 -19.69 -14.14
C TRP A 50 -7.32 -19.12 -14.04
N ASP A 51 -8.33 -19.88 -14.48
CA ASP A 51 -9.73 -19.46 -14.40
C ASP A 51 -10.17 -19.28 -12.95
N LEU A 52 -9.81 -20.23 -12.08
CA LEU A 52 -10.06 -20.11 -10.64
C LEU A 52 -9.43 -18.83 -10.07
N LYS A 53 -8.18 -18.54 -10.43
CA LYS A 53 -7.50 -17.32 -9.99
C LYS A 53 -8.21 -16.05 -10.49
N CYS A 54 -8.67 -16.03 -11.74
CA CYS A 54 -9.41 -14.92 -12.31
C CYS A 54 -10.75 -14.71 -11.60
N LEU A 55 -11.49 -15.79 -11.38
CA LEU A 55 -12.76 -15.77 -10.64
C LEU A 55 -12.59 -15.23 -9.22
N LEU A 56 -11.59 -15.70 -8.48
CA LEU A 56 -11.34 -15.23 -7.12
C LEU A 56 -10.88 -13.78 -7.06
N ARG A 57 -10.09 -13.33 -8.05
CA ARG A 57 -9.57 -11.96 -8.09
C ARG A 57 -10.61 -10.93 -8.54
N HIS A 58 -11.54 -11.32 -9.40
CA HIS A 58 -12.55 -10.45 -10.02
C HIS A 58 -13.97 -10.85 -9.65
N ARG A 59 -14.15 -11.49 -8.49
CA ARG A 59 -15.45 -11.91 -7.96
C ARG A 59 -16.40 -10.72 -7.78
N PRO A 60 -17.72 -10.93 -7.95
CA PRO A 60 -18.71 -9.90 -7.65
C PRO A 60 -18.70 -9.56 -6.16
N GLN A 61 -19.08 -8.31 -5.87
CA GLN A 61 -19.23 -7.82 -4.50
C GLN A 61 -20.34 -8.62 -3.79
N GLY A 62 -20.10 -9.01 -2.52
CA GLY A 62 -21.05 -9.82 -1.77
C GLY A 62 -21.07 -11.31 -2.14
N SER A 63 -20.09 -11.79 -2.92
CA SER A 63 -19.87 -13.23 -3.15
C SER A 63 -19.76 -14.00 -1.82
N ALA A 64 -20.06 -15.30 -1.81
CA ALA A 64 -20.01 -16.13 -0.61
C ALA A 64 -18.63 -16.08 0.06
N LEU A 65 -17.56 -16.08 -0.73
CA LEU A 65 -16.21 -15.90 -0.20
C LEU A 65 -16.00 -14.50 0.39
N ASP A 66 -16.64 -13.46 -0.14
CA ASP A 66 -16.51 -12.09 0.38
C ASP A 66 -17.16 -11.98 1.75
N ARG A 67 -18.36 -12.55 1.88
CA ARG A 67 -19.10 -12.66 3.15
C ARG A 67 -18.33 -13.47 4.19
N HIS A 68 -17.64 -14.53 3.77
CA HIS A 68 -16.83 -15.35 4.67
C HIS A 68 -15.56 -14.62 5.14
N LEU A 69 -14.84 -13.95 4.25
CA LEU A 69 -13.60 -13.24 4.60
C LEU A 69 -13.85 -11.96 5.39
N GLN A 70 -15.01 -11.34 5.21
CA GLN A 70 -15.34 -10.03 5.77
C GLN A 70 -16.74 -10.03 6.42
N PRO A 71 -16.98 -10.86 7.44
CA PRO A 71 -18.33 -11.13 7.96
C PRO A 71 -19.02 -9.89 8.55
N GLN A 72 -18.25 -8.92 9.07
CA GLN A 72 -18.80 -7.69 9.66
C GLN A 72 -18.93 -6.54 8.66
N THR A 73 -18.14 -6.55 7.58
CA THR A 73 -18.04 -5.39 6.67
C THR A 73 -18.65 -5.65 5.30
N TRP A 74 -18.95 -6.90 4.92
CA TRP A 74 -19.43 -7.22 3.57
C TRP A 74 -20.76 -6.54 3.21
N GLN A 75 -21.64 -6.31 4.19
CA GLN A 75 -22.92 -5.61 3.99
C GLN A 75 -22.73 -4.09 3.88
N TRP A 76 -21.61 -3.58 4.36
CA TRP A 76 -21.32 -2.16 4.40
C TRP A 76 -20.60 -1.74 3.14
N THR A 77 -21.35 -1.64 2.05
CA THR A 77 -20.84 -1.08 0.80
C THR A 77 -20.79 0.44 0.90
N LEU A 78 -20.32 1.09 -0.16
CA LEU A 78 -20.30 2.55 -0.23
C LEU A 78 -21.70 3.15 -0.04
N LEU A 79 -22.74 2.48 -0.53
CA LEU A 79 -24.11 2.97 -0.41
C LEU A 79 -24.58 3.01 1.04
N GLU A 80 -24.31 1.95 1.83
CA GLU A 80 -24.69 1.92 3.25
C GLU A 80 -23.93 2.98 4.06
N HIS A 81 -22.66 3.24 3.73
CA HIS A 81 -21.90 4.32 4.36
C HIS A 81 -22.49 5.71 4.04
N LEU A 82 -22.86 5.94 2.78
CA LEU A 82 -23.47 7.20 2.35
C LEU A 82 -24.86 7.38 2.98
N LEU A 83 -25.66 6.31 3.04
CA LEU A 83 -26.98 6.34 3.66
C LEU A 83 -26.88 6.59 5.17
N ALA A 84 -25.93 5.96 5.85
CA ALA A 84 -25.63 6.25 7.25
C ALA A 84 -25.22 7.72 7.44
N GLY A 85 -24.40 8.28 6.56
CA GLY A 85 -24.05 9.71 6.59
C GLY A 85 -25.28 10.63 6.41
N ILE A 86 -26.17 10.28 5.48
CA ILE A 86 -27.45 11.01 5.31
C ILE A 86 -28.29 10.92 6.58
N TYR A 87 -28.39 9.73 7.18
CA TYR A 87 -29.10 9.54 8.45
C TYR A 87 -28.53 10.43 9.56
N ASP A 88 -27.20 10.43 9.76
CA ASP A 88 -26.52 11.23 10.78
C ASP A 88 -26.75 12.74 10.57
N THR A 89 -26.68 13.20 9.32
CA THR A 89 -26.89 14.63 8.99
C THR A 89 -28.34 15.05 9.19
N LEU A 90 -29.32 14.21 8.85
CA LEU A 90 -30.73 14.47 9.09
C LEU A 90 -31.06 14.50 10.58
N GLN A 91 -30.52 13.56 11.35
CA GLN A 91 -30.66 13.57 12.81
C GLN A 91 -30.10 14.85 13.43
N GLY A 92 -28.89 15.25 13.02
CA GLY A 92 -28.29 16.51 13.45
C GLY A 92 -29.12 17.74 13.06
N ALA A 93 -29.64 17.78 11.84
CA ALA A 93 -30.48 18.89 11.36
C ALA A 93 -31.82 18.97 12.11
N ASN A 94 -32.43 17.84 12.43
CA ASN A 94 -33.67 17.79 13.20
C ASN A 94 -33.45 18.24 14.64
N TRP A 95 -32.36 17.77 15.28
CA TRP A 95 -31.96 18.22 16.61
C TRP A 95 -31.75 19.73 16.67
N GLN A 96 -31.04 20.31 15.69
CA GLN A 96 -30.83 21.77 15.60
C GLN A 96 -32.14 22.55 15.45
N ARG A 97 -33.14 22.00 14.76
CA ARG A 97 -34.45 22.65 14.56
C ARG A 97 -35.42 22.43 15.72
N GLY A 98 -35.17 21.43 16.58
CA GLY A 98 -36.04 21.07 17.70
C GLY A 98 -36.17 22.15 18.78
N GLY A 99 -35.24 23.12 18.84
CA GLY A 99 -35.33 24.29 19.71
C GLY A 99 -35.12 24.03 21.21
N ASP A 100 -34.99 22.77 21.61
CA ASP A 100 -34.64 22.38 22.98
C ASP A 100 -33.13 22.44 23.20
N LYS A 101 -32.70 23.35 24.09
CA LYS A 101 -31.29 23.58 24.43
C LYS A 101 -30.70 22.47 25.31
N ASN A 102 -31.55 21.70 25.97
CA ASN A 102 -31.14 20.63 26.88
C ASN A 102 -31.21 19.24 26.22
N ALA A 103 -31.72 19.15 24.99
CA ALA A 103 -31.78 17.89 24.27
C ALA A 103 -30.35 17.42 23.95
N PRO A 104 -29.99 16.16 24.26
CA PRO A 104 -28.67 15.63 23.94
C PRO A 104 -28.49 15.53 22.42
N ARG A 105 -27.27 15.80 21.94
CA ARG A 105 -26.94 15.66 20.52
C ARG A 105 -27.07 14.19 20.11
N PRO A 106 -27.71 13.87 18.97
CA PRO A 106 -27.86 12.50 18.54
C PRO A 106 -26.51 11.84 18.23
N THR A 107 -26.35 10.60 18.67
CA THR A 107 -25.19 9.76 18.35
C THR A 107 -25.28 9.28 16.90
N PRO A 108 -24.17 9.35 16.14
CA PRO A 108 -24.11 8.78 14.80
C PRO A 108 -24.41 7.28 14.77
N LEU A 109 -24.92 6.77 13.65
CA LEU A 109 -25.13 5.35 13.44
C LEU A 109 -23.77 4.60 13.52
N PRO A 110 -23.67 3.49 14.27
CA PRO A 110 -22.42 2.74 14.37
C PRO A 110 -22.05 2.12 13.00
N ARG A 111 -20.81 2.32 12.58
CA ARG A 111 -20.28 1.87 11.28
C ARG A 111 -19.07 0.95 11.48
N PRO A 112 -18.98 -0.19 10.77
CA PRO A 112 -17.79 -1.02 10.82
C PRO A 112 -16.56 -0.25 10.31
N GLY A 113 -15.43 -0.40 11.01
CA GLY A 113 -14.18 0.26 10.64
C GLY A 113 -14.03 1.70 11.12
N VAL A 114 -15.09 2.29 11.69
CA VAL A 114 -15.01 3.51 12.51
C VAL A 114 -15.07 3.03 13.96
N GLY A 115 -13.94 3.10 14.68
CA GLY A 115 -13.87 2.62 16.06
C GLY A 115 -14.84 3.38 16.96
N ASP A 116 -15.35 2.71 18.00
CA ASP A 116 -16.25 3.30 18.99
C ASP A 116 -15.63 4.53 19.71
N ASP A 117 -14.31 4.68 19.63
CA ASP A 117 -13.56 5.81 20.20
C ASP A 117 -13.90 7.16 19.52
N ASP A 118 -14.27 7.15 18.23
CA ASP A 118 -14.72 8.34 17.51
C ASP A 118 -16.22 8.65 17.76
N ALA A 119 -16.95 7.68 18.33
CA ALA A 119 -18.36 7.80 18.73
C ALA A 119 -18.51 8.29 20.18
N LYS A 120 -17.51 9.00 20.72
CA LYS A 120 -17.68 9.66 22.02
C LYS A 120 -18.82 10.69 21.94
N PRO A 121 -19.77 10.66 22.90
CA PRO A 121 -20.84 11.64 22.96
C PRO A 121 -20.23 13.04 23.05
N ALA A 122 -20.82 13.98 22.33
CA ALA A 122 -20.37 15.38 22.24
C ALA A 122 -20.45 16.16 23.58
N ASP A 123 -20.67 15.48 24.70
CA ASP A 123 -20.71 16.03 26.06
C ASP A 123 -19.34 16.11 26.74
N GLU A 124 -18.28 15.56 26.13
CA GLU A 124 -16.91 15.86 26.54
C GLU A 124 -16.58 17.30 26.11
N LYS A 125 -16.74 18.26 27.03
CA LYS A 125 -16.18 19.61 26.90
C LYS A 125 -14.73 19.45 26.43
N PRO A 126 -14.32 20.07 25.30
CA PRO A 126 -12.92 19.99 24.89
C PRO A 126 -12.07 20.47 26.06
N SER A 127 -11.17 19.61 26.53
CA SER A 127 -10.24 19.96 27.60
C SER A 127 -9.56 21.27 27.20
N SER A 128 -9.90 22.35 27.91
CA SER A 128 -9.37 23.70 27.71
C SER A 128 -7.85 23.81 27.86
N SER A 129 -7.15 22.71 28.11
CA SER A 129 -5.70 22.64 28.30
C SER A 129 -4.88 22.61 27.01
N ALA A 130 -5.50 22.55 25.83
CA ALA A 130 -4.79 22.56 24.54
C ALA A 130 -5.29 23.63 23.54
N SER A 131 -6.11 24.58 23.99
CA SER A 131 -6.44 25.76 23.19
C SER A 131 -5.39 26.83 23.43
N ILE A 132 -4.54 27.09 22.44
CA ILE A 132 -3.65 28.25 22.44
C ILE A 132 -4.54 29.51 22.34
N PRO A 133 -4.52 30.44 23.31
CA PRO A 133 -5.23 31.71 23.21
C PRO A 133 -4.87 32.43 21.91
N LEU A 134 -5.82 33.18 21.32
CA LEU A 134 -5.61 33.85 20.03
C LEU A 134 -4.41 34.82 20.07
N ASP A 135 -4.16 35.43 21.23
CA ASP A 135 -3.01 36.31 21.47
C ASP A 135 -1.67 35.57 21.36
N ASP A 136 -1.59 34.36 21.92
CA ASP A 136 -0.41 33.50 21.80
C ASP A 136 -0.15 33.09 20.34
N ILE A 137 -1.19 32.99 19.50
CA ILE A 137 -1.03 32.71 18.07
C ILE A 137 -0.40 33.91 17.36
N HIS A 138 -0.78 35.14 17.70
CA HIS A 138 -0.18 36.35 17.12
C HIS A 138 1.29 36.47 17.49
N ASP A 139 1.64 36.18 18.74
CA ASP A 139 3.02 36.21 19.23
C ASP A 139 3.87 35.08 18.65
N VAL A 140 3.32 33.86 18.57
CA VAL A 140 3.98 32.74 17.90
C VAL A 140 4.19 33.03 16.41
N MET A 141 3.22 33.66 15.74
CA MET A 141 3.34 34.04 14.32
C MET A 141 4.31 35.22 14.12
N ALA A 142 4.37 36.18 15.04
CA ALA A 142 5.34 37.27 15.04
C ALA A 142 6.76 36.75 15.27
N ALA A 143 6.95 35.84 16.23
CA ALA A 143 8.23 35.17 16.49
C ALA A 143 8.70 34.35 15.28
N ARG A 144 7.79 33.64 14.61
CA ARG A 144 8.10 32.90 13.36
C ARG A 144 8.46 33.83 12.20
N ARG A 145 7.82 35.01 12.09
CA ARG A 145 8.17 36.03 11.09
C ARG A 145 9.55 36.65 11.37
N ALA A 146 9.87 36.92 12.63
CA ALA A 146 11.19 37.39 13.04
C ALA A 146 12.29 36.35 12.75
N GLN A 147 12.04 35.07 13.05
CA GLN A 147 12.95 33.96 12.71
C GLN A 147 13.10 33.79 11.19
N ARG A 148 12.04 33.99 10.40
CA ARG A 148 12.12 33.98 8.92
C ARG A 148 12.89 35.17 8.37
N GLY A 149 12.77 36.35 8.97
CA GLY A 149 13.55 37.55 8.59
C GLY A 149 15.04 37.37 8.84
N VAL A 150 15.43 36.79 9.99
CA VAL A 150 16.84 36.48 10.30
C VAL A 150 17.38 35.35 9.41
N ARG A 151 16.56 34.34 9.11
CA ARG A 151 16.94 33.23 8.22
C ARG A 151 17.00 33.63 6.74
N ALA A 152 16.26 34.66 6.31
CA ALA A 152 16.36 35.22 4.97
C ALA A 152 17.67 35.98 4.73
N VAL A 153 18.29 36.55 5.78
CA VAL A 153 19.60 37.22 5.68
C VAL A 153 20.76 36.22 5.75
N VAL A 154 20.56 35.04 6.34
CA VAL A 154 21.64 34.04 6.54
C VAL A 154 21.50 32.80 5.62
N ALA A 155 20.36 32.56 4.97
CA ALA A 155 20.14 31.36 4.16
C ALA A 155 19.54 31.66 2.77
N HIS A 156 20.28 32.40 1.96
CA HIS A 156 20.32 32.14 0.53
C HIS A 156 21.77 32.19 0.05
N ALA A 157 22.55 31.20 0.49
CA ALA A 157 23.63 30.75 -0.39
C ALA A 157 22.95 30.34 -1.71
N PRO A 158 23.45 30.82 -2.87
CA PRO A 158 22.89 30.40 -4.15
C PRO A 158 22.83 28.86 -4.18
N PRO A 159 21.77 28.25 -4.74
CA PRO A 159 21.71 26.81 -4.84
C PRO A 159 23.03 26.33 -5.46
N ASP A 160 23.66 25.32 -4.85
CA ASP A 160 24.79 24.66 -5.47
C ASP A 160 24.42 24.41 -6.94
N PRO A 161 25.31 24.74 -7.90
CA PRO A 161 25.03 24.49 -9.30
C PRO A 161 24.54 23.04 -9.42
N PRO A 162 23.46 22.78 -10.16
CA PRO A 162 22.89 21.44 -10.24
C PRO A 162 24.04 20.48 -10.56
N SER A 163 24.22 19.46 -9.71
CA SER A 163 25.23 18.43 -9.93
C SER A 163 25.18 18.06 -11.41
N PRO A 164 26.31 18.14 -12.14
CA PRO A 164 26.30 17.95 -13.58
C PRO A 164 25.57 16.64 -13.89
N PRO A 165 24.69 16.62 -14.91
CA PRO A 165 23.93 15.42 -15.24
C PRO A 165 24.90 14.26 -15.34
N ALA A 166 24.68 13.22 -14.51
CA ALA A 166 25.56 12.06 -14.48
C ALA A 166 25.72 11.58 -15.93
N ALA A 167 26.96 11.60 -16.43
CA ALA A 167 27.27 11.29 -17.82
C ALA A 167 26.53 10.00 -18.25
N PRO A 168 25.98 9.95 -19.48
CA PRO A 168 25.19 8.81 -19.93
C PRO A 168 26.01 7.53 -19.74
N ARG A 169 25.54 6.64 -18.85
CA ARG A 169 26.21 5.37 -18.58
C ARG A 169 26.21 4.55 -19.87
N ARG A 170 27.39 4.34 -20.47
CA ARG A 170 27.56 3.49 -21.65
C ARG A 170 26.96 2.11 -21.37
N ARG A 171 25.98 1.72 -22.16
CA ARG A 171 25.39 0.38 -22.09
C ARG A 171 26.35 -0.60 -22.77
N LEU A 172 26.79 -1.61 -22.05
CA LEU A 172 27.63 -2.68 -22.61
C LEU A 172 26.78 -3.58 -23.52
N ALA A 173 27.33 -3.92 -24.68
CA ALA A 173 26.72 -4.89 -25.58
C ALA A 173 26.93 -6.32 -25.06
N HIS A 174 26.09 -7.25 -25.51
CA HIS A 174 26.14 -8.66 -25.10
C HIS A 174 27.52 -9.32 -25.36
N SER A 175 28.11 -9.05 -26.52
CA SER A 175 29.45 -9.56 -26.90
C SER A 175 30.56 -9.02 -25.99
N GLU A 176 30.45 -7.75 -25.57
CA GLU A 176 31.42 -7.12 -24.66
C GLU A 176 31.34 -7.74 -23.26
N VAL A 177 30.12 -8.01 -22.76
CA VAL A 177 29.93 -8.69 -21.47
C VAL A 177 30.55 -10.09 -21.50
N ARG A 178 30.42 -10.82 -22.61
CA ARG A 178 31.05 -12.13 -22.78
C ARG A 178 32.58 -12.04 -22.79
N ALA A 179 33.15 -11.08 -23.53
CA ALA A 179 34.59 -10.84 -23.56
C ALA A 179 35.18 -10.45 -22.20
N ILE A 180 34.46 -9.63 -21.43
CA ILE A 180 34.84 -9.25 -20.06
C ILE A 180 34.89 -10.49 -19.16
N ARG A 181 33.89 -11.38 -19.24
CA ARG A 181 33.88 -12.62 -18.44
C ARG A 181 34.99 -13.58 -18.83
N THR A 182 35.29 -13.73 -20.13
CA THR A 182 36.41 -14.58 -20.55
C THR A 182 37.76 -14.00 -20.11
N ALA A 183 37.93 -12.67 -20.15
CA ALA A 183 39.14 -12.02 -19.67
C ALA A 183 39.31 -12.12 -18.14
N LEU A 184 38.21 -12.01 -17.37
CA LEU A 184 38.22 -12.23 -15.93
C LEU A 184 38.55 -13.68 -15.57
N ALA A 185 38.02 -14.66 -16.31
CA ALA A 185 38.37 -16.07 -16.14
C ALA A 185 39.85 -16.36 -16.45
N ALA A 186 40.46 -15.57 -17.34
CA ALA A 186 41.89 -15.61 -17.65
C ALA A 186 42.76 -14.81 -16.65
N GLY A 187 42.18 -14.20 -15.61
CA GLY A 187 42.90 -13.52 -14.53
C GLY A 187 43.15 -12.01 -14.74
N ALA A 188 42.48 -11.36 -15.68
CA ALA A 188 42.63 -9.92 -15.91
C ALA A 188 42.12 -9.08 -14.73
N SER A 189 42.78 -7.94 -14.47
CA SER A 189 42.39 -7.00 -13.40
C SER A 189 41.07 -6.28 -13.72
N HIS A 190 40.27 -6.07 -12.68
CA HIS A 190 38.99 -5.36 -12.78
C HIS A 190 39.17 -3.89 -13.18
N GLU A 191 40.28 -3.27 -12.79
CA GLU A 191 40.58 -1.86 -13.10
C GLU A 191 41.04 -1.67 -14.54
N ASP A 192 41.78 -2.64 -15.09
CA ASP A 192 42.23 -2.61 -16.48
C ASP A 192 41.06 -2.78 -17.45
N LEU A 193 40.14 -3.71 -17.13
CA LEU A 193 38.91 -3.91 -17.92
C LEU A 193 37.96 -2.71 -17.83
N ALA A 194 37.87 -2.07 -16.67
CA ALA A 194 37.10 -0.85 -16.48
C ALA A 194 37.63 0.29 -17.36
N THR A 195 38.96 0.46 -17.39
CA THR A 195 39.65 1.45 -18.20
C THR A 195 39.46 1.17 -19.69
N PHE A 196 39.65 -0.08 -20.13
CA PHE A 196 39.52 -0.49 -21.53
C PHE A 196 38.10 -0.29 -22.07
N HIS A 197 37.09 -0.71 -21.32
CA HIS A 197 35.69 -0.57 -21.76
C HIS A 197 35.08 0.80 -21.47
N ARG A 198 35.82 1.69 -20.78
CA ARG A 198 35.35 3.01 -20.31
C ARG A 198 34.08 2.91 -19.47
N VAL A 199 34.06 1.95 -18.54
CA VAL A 199 32.94 1.69 -17.63
C VAL A 199 33.46 1.69 -16.20
N PRO A 200 32.69 2.15 -15.20
CA PRO A 200 33.12 2.10 -13.80
C PRO A 200 33.49 0.69 -13.33
N ALA A 201 34.54 0.57 -12.50
CA ALA A 201 34.98 -0.71 -11.95
C ALA A 201 33.89 -1.46 -11.18
N ALA A 202 32.95 -0.73 -10.57
CA ALA A 202 31.77 -1.29 -9.91
C ALA A 202 30.86 -2.10 -10.87
N SER A 203 30.76 -1.70 -12.13
CA SER A 203 29.98 -2.44 -13.13
C SER A 203 30.66 -3.74 -13.54
N ILE A 204 31.99 -3.76 -13.64
CA ILE A 204 32.76 -4.98 -13.94
C ILE A 204 32.62 -5.98 -12.80
N ARG A 205 32.72 -5.53 -11.54
CA ARG A 205 32.47 -6.37 -10.34
C ARG A 205 31.06 -6.97 -10.38
N ARG A 206 30.04 -6.18 -10.69
CA ARG A 206 28.65 -6.67 -10.82
C ARG A 206 28.43 -7.67 -11.97
N ILE A 207 29.25 -7.64 -13.01
CA ILE A 207 29.23 -8.63 -14.10
C ILE A 207 29.90 -9.93 -13.66
N ALA A 208 30.98 -9.85 -12.89
CA ALA A 208 31.67 -10.98 -12.27
C ALA A 208 30.76 -11.70 -11.27
N ASP A 209 30.05 -10.95 -10.42
CA ASP A 209 29.12 -11.48 -9.41
C ASP A 209 27.83 -12.08 -9.99
N GLY A 210 27.59 -11.95 -11.30
CA GLY A 210 26.36 -12.40 -11.95
C GLY A 210 25.09 -11.66 -11.48
N ALA A 211 25.24 -10.49 -10.83
CA ALA A 211 24.13 -9.67 -10.37
C ALA A 211 23.42 -8.95 -11.54
N THR A 212 24.14 -8.73 -12.64
CA THR A 212 23.64 -8.09 -13.87
C THR A 212 23.93 -8.97 -15.08
N TYR A 213 23.08 -8.92 -16.12
CA TYR A 213 23.23 -9.71 -17.36
C TYR A 213 23.26 -11.24 -17.16
N ARG A 214 22.37 -11.77 -16.30
CA ARG A 214 22.24 -13.22 -16.03
C ARG A 214 21.88 -14.07 -17.26
N HIS A 215 21.20 -13.47 -18.24
CA HIS A 215 20.76 -14.14 -19.46
C HIS A 215 21.83 -14.21 -20.56
N VAL A 216 23.01 -13.61 -20.32
CA VAL A 216 24.15 -13.64 -21.24
C VAL A 216 25.03 -14.80 -20.80
N ILE A 217 24.74 -16.00 -21.33
CA ILE A 217 25.48 -17.24 -21.11
C ILE A 217 26.02 -17.70 -22.46
#